data_AF-A0A820HV28-F1
#
_entry.id   AF-A0A820HV28-F1
#
_cell.length_a   1.000
_cell.length_b   1.000
_cell.length_c   1.000
_cell.angle_alpha   90.00
_cell.angle_beta   90.00
_cell.angle_gamma   90.00
#
_symmetry.space_group_name_H-M   'P 1'
#
loop_
_entity.id
_entity.type
_entity.pdbx_description
1 polymer ?
#
loop_
_entity_poly.entity_id
_entity_poly.type
_entity_poly.pdbx_seq_one_letter_code
_entity_poly.pdbx_strand_id
1 'polypeptide(L)'
;MNGWATDPTETIAWLCKVRAHIVFSSRTIALWLITFATIDRWFLSNINAHRRHLSTLKNAQRSAIFITIFSIILYAQMFYCYEANLMNTPLKCYGKTKVCRHLTDLSLTFITVLCPLFVMILFGLLTISNIRQSHRRIQILKTENIDHSVNKSSGLSNENPQQKLKRKTDRSLLRMLFVQVIILTILTLPLSIQKLYSTISSENISPVEDA
;
A
#
# COMPACT_ATOMS: atom_id res chain seq x y z
N MET A 1 -23.94 -36.30 5.77
CA MET A 1 -23.19 -35.21 5.13
C MET A 1 -22.92 -34.16 6.19
N ASN A 2 -21.64 -33.93 6.50
CA ASN A 2 -21.19 -33.32 7.76
C ASN A 2 -21.60 -31.84 7.87
N GLY A 3 -22.46 -31.54 8.84
CA GLY A 3 -23.03 -30.21 9.13
C GLY A 3 -22.12 -29.25 9.90
N TRP A 4 -20.84 -29.18 9.52
CA TRP A 4 -19.85 -28.28 10.14
C TRP A 4 -19.17 -27.41 9.09
N ALA A 5 -19.92 -26.55 8.39
CA ALA A 5 -19.36 -25.43 7.61
C ALA A 5 -20.40 -24.43 7.08
N THR A 6 -21.55 -24.23 7.74
CA THR A 6 -22.35 -23.04 7.41
C THR A 6 -21.70 -21.86 8.11
N ASP A 7 -20.75 -21.21 7.44
CA ASP A 7 -20.22 -19.93 7.87
C ASP A 7 -21.43 -19.00 8.10
N PRO A 8 -21.67 -18.52 9.34
CA PRO A 8 -22.86 -17.72 9.66
C PRO A 8 -22.93 -16.43 8.82
N THR A 9 -21.79 -16.01 8.24
CA THR A 9 -21.73 -14.90 7.27
C THR A 9 -22.60 -15.18 6.04
N GLU A 10 -22.77 -16.44 5.65
CA GLU A 10 -23.50 -16.81 4.44
C GLU A 10 -25.01 -16.72 4.61
N THR A 11 -25.51 -16.94 5.83
CA THR A 11 -26.95 -17.00 6.14
C THR A 11 -27.46 -15.70 6.77
N ILE A 12 -26.61 -14.98 7.50
CA ILE A 12 -26.97 -13.78 8.25
C ILE A 12 -26.58 -12.52 7.47
N ALA A 13 -27.59 -11.80 6.97
CA ALA A 13 -27.41 -10.63 6.10
C ALA A 13 -26.56 -9.50 6.72
N TRP A 14 -26.74 -9.19 8.00
CA TRP A 14 -25.97 -8.14 8.65
C TRP A 14 -24.49 -8.52 8.81
N LEU A 15 -24.21 -9.79 9.10
CA LEU A 15 -22.85 -10.29 9.29
C LEU A 15 -22.08 -10.33 7.96
N CYS A 16 -22.74 -10.71 6.87
CA CYS A 16 -22.24 -10.58 5.49
C CYS A 16 -21.78 -9.15 5.18
N LYS A 17 -22.65 -8.16 5.43
CA LYS A 17 -22.37 -6.74 5.15
C LYS A 17 -21.21 -6.22 5.97
N VAL A 18 -21.22 -6.47 7.29
CA VAL A 18 -20.17 -6.01 8.21
C VAL A 18 -18.82 -6.65 7.87
N ARG A 19 -18.79 -7.96 7.61
CA ARG A 19 -17.55 -8.64 7.22
C ARG A 19 -17.00 -8.09 5.92
N ALA A 20 -17.84 -7.93 4.89
CA ALA A 20 -17.41 -7.35 3.62
C ALA A 20 -16.81 -5.97 3.85
N HIS A 21 -17.52 -5.08 4.54
CA HIS A 21 -17.04 -3.75 4.87
C HIS A 21 -15.67 -3.77 5.56
N ILE A 22 -15.52 -4.56 6.64
CA ILE A 22 -14.27 -4.67 7.40
C ILE A 22 -13.12 -5.18 6.52
N VAL A 23 -13.36 -6.23 5.71
CA VAL A 23 -12.32 -6.81 4.85
C VAL A 23 -11.86 -5.80 3.79
N PHE A 24 -12.78 -5.09 3.14
CA PHE A 24 -12.42 -4.10 2.13
C PHE A 24 -11.70 -2.90 2.75
N SER A 25 -12.27 -2.29 3.79
CA SER A 25 -11.67 -1.14 4.46
C SER A 25 -10.30 -1.46 5.06
N SER A 26 -10.14 -2.60 5.74
CA SER A 26 -8.86 -2.99 6.34
C SER A 26 -7.75 -3.21 5.31
N ARG A 27 -8.07 -3.83 4.17
CA ARG A 27 -7.13 -4.00 3.05
C ARG A 27 -6.67 -2.65 2.49
N THR A 28 -7.60 -1.75 2.26
CA THR A 28 -7.30 -0.40 1.75
C THR A 28 -6.46 0.40 2.75
N ILE A 29 -6.83 0.39 4.02
CA ILE A 29 -6.06 1.05 5.09
C ILE A 29 -4.64 0.50 5.13
N ALA A 30 -4.48 -0.82 5.18
CA ALA A 30 -3.16 -1.45 5.24
C ALA A 30 -2.28 -1.06 4.04
N LEU A 31 -2.82 -1.12 2.82
CA LEU A 31 -2.10 -0.77 1.60
C LEU A 31 -1.68 0.70 1.57
N TRP A 32 -2.59 1.60 1.92
CA TRP A 32 -2.29 3.02 1.93
C TRP A 32 -1.34 3.42 3.07
N LEU A 33 -1.39 2.76 4.23
CA LEU A 33 -0.40 2.97 5.29
C LEU A 33 1.02 2.59 4.84
N ILE A 34 1.15 1.50 4.08
CA ILE A 34 2.43 1.12 3.45
C ILE A 34 2.86 2.19 2.46
N THR A 35 1.95 2.68 1.62
CA THR A 35 2.20 3.79 0.69
C THR A 35 2.68 5.04 1.42
N PHE A 36 2.03 5.47 2.49
CA PHE A 36 2.48 6.62 3.28
C PHE A 36 3.83 6.38 3.94
N ALA A 37 4.12 5.15 4.38
CA ALA A 37 5.45 4.80 4.89
C ALA A 37 6.53 4.91 3.79
N THR A 38 6.22 4.61 2.52
CA THR A 38 7.16 4.84 1.41
C THR A 38 7.38 6.33 1.13
N ILE A 39 6.32 7.15 1.18
CA ILE A 39 6.40 8.60 1.02
C ILE A 39 7.21 9.23 2.16
N ASP A 40 6.94 8.83 3.39
CA ASP A 40 7.66 9.28 4.59
C ASP A 40 9.17 9.03 4.45
N ARG A 41 9.54 7.84 3.97
CA ARG A 41 10.95 7.50 3.72
C ARG A 41 11.55 8.28 2.56
N TRP A 42 10.77 8.61 1.54
CA TRP A 42 11.25 9.51 0.50
C TRP A 42 11.59 10.89 1.09
N PHE A 43 10.73 11.44 1.96
CA PHE A 43 11.03 12.69 2.68
C PHE A 43 12.30 12.58 3.51
N LEU A 44 12.50 11.48 4.23
CA LEU A 44 13.71 11.23 5.02
C LEU A 44 14.98 11.10 4.16
N SER A 45 14.87 10.54 2.97
CA SER A 45 15.99 10.37 2.03
C SER A 45 16.41 11.68 1.35
N ASN A 46 15.56 12.71 1.39
CA ASN A 46 15.79 13.96 0.68
C ASN A 46 16.93 14.76 1.33
N ILE A 47 17.72 15.45 0.50
CA ILE A 47 18.83 16.28 0.95
C ILE A 47 18.36 17.57 1.63
N ASN A 48 17.17 18.06 1.23
CA ASN A 48 16.63 19.30 1.75
C ASN A 48 16.06 19.10 3.16
N ALA A 49 16.68 19.74 4.16
CA ALA A 49 16.28 19.65 5.56
C ALA A 49 14.81 20.03 5.79
N HIS A 50 14.29 21.00 5.04
CA HIS A 50 12.88 21.40 5.10
C HIS A 50 11.94 20.25 4.70
N ARG A 51 12.26 19.52 3.63
CA ARG A 51 11.47 18.35 3.20
C ARG A 51 11.59 17.19 4.17
N ARG A 52 12.77 17.01 4.79
CA ARG A 52 12.98 15.99 5.82
C ARG A 52 12.13 16.23 7.06
N HIS A 53 11.89 17.48 7.44
CA HIS A 53 11.03 17.84 8.56
C HIS A 53 9.54 17.52 8.33
N LEU A 54 9.12 17.22 7.09
CA LEU A 54 7.74 16.78 6.83
C LEU A 54 7.49 15.34 7.30
N SER A 55 8.55 14.53 7.43
CA SER A 55 8.52 13.23 8.08
C SER A 55 8.49 13.43 9.61
N THR A 56 7.29 13.68 10.12
CA THR A 56 7.03 13.80 11.57
C THR A 56 5.95 12.82 11.98
N LEU A 57 6.05 12.32 13.21
CA LEU A 57 5.06 11.42 13.79
C LEU A 57 3.64 12.03 13.75
N LYS A 58 3.52 13.34 13.97
CA LYS A 58 2.25 14.06 13.89
C LYS A 58 1.62 13.98 12.49
N ASN A 59 2.44 14.13 11.45
CA ASN A 59 1.95 14.05 10.07
C ASN A 59 1.58 12.60 9.69
N ALA A 60 2.37 11.62 10.14
CA ALA A 60 2.06 10.20 9.96
C ALA A 60 0.73 9.82 10.65
N GLN A 61 0.50 10.29 11.88
CA GLN A 61 -0.76 10.08 12.61
C GLN A 61 -1.94 10.74 11.89
N ARG A 62 -1.80 12.00 11.45
CA ARG A 62 -2.85 12.70 10.68
C ARG A 62 -3.19 11.97 9.39
N SER A 63 -2.18 11.48 8.67
CA SER A 63 -2.36 10.69 7.45
C SER A 63 -3.06 9.36 7.72
N ALA A 64 -2.68 8.65 8.79
CA ALA A 64 -3.34 7.41 9.22
C ALA A 64 -4.81 7.61 9.60
N ILE A 65 -5.14 8.69 10.32
CA ILE A 65 -6.52 9.05 10.66
C ILE A 65 -7.31 9.37 9.38
N PHE A 66 -6.75 10.19 8.50
CA PHE A 66 -7.38 10.58 7.24
C PHE A 66 -7.74 9.37 6.39
N ILE A 67 -6.80 8.44 6.18
CA ILE A 67 -7.08 7.25 5.35
C ILE A 67 -8.07 6.29 5.99
N THR A 68 -8.08 6.20 7.32
CA THR A 68 -9.05 5.38 8.05
C THR A 68 -10.47 5.92 7.82
N ILE A 69 -10.67 7.23 8.01
CA ILE A 69 -11.96 7.89 7.78
C ILE A 69 -12.37 7.76 6.30
N PHE A 70 -11.44 8.04 5.38
CA PHE A 70 -11.69 7.92 3.93
C PHE A 70 -12.10 6.49 3.54
N SER A 71 -11.41 5.47 4.07
CA SER A 71 -11.72 4.06 3.78
C SER A 71 -13.07 3.62 4.36
N ILE A 72 -13.47 4.15 5.52
CA ILE A 72 -14.80 3.89 6.09
C ILE A 72 -15.88 4.49 5.18
N ILE A 73 -15.70 5.73 4.74
CA ILE A 73 -16.68 6.42 3.87
C ILE A 73 -16.76 5.73 2.49
N LEU A 74 -15.63 5.44 1.87
CA LEU A 74 -15.55 4.81 0.55
C LEU A 74 -16.28 3.46 0.49
N TYR A 75 -16.19 2.67 1.57
CA TYR A 75 -16.82 1.36 1.66
C TYR A 75 -18.12 1.34 2.46
N ALA A 76 -18.67 2.51 2.84
CA ALA A 76 -20.00 2.59 3.45
C ALA A 76 -21.09 2.05 2.52
N GLN A 77 -20.91 2.20 1.20
CA GLN A 77 -21.79 1.63 0.17
C GLN A 77 -21.96 0.11 0.28
N MET A 78 -21.03 -0.61 0.93
CA MET A 78 -21.12 -2.07 1.13
C MET A 78 -22.34 -2.47 1.97
N PHE A 79 -22.77 -1.63 2.92
CA PHE A 79 -23.96 -1.91 3.74
C PHE A 79 -25.26 -1.94 2.92
N TYR A 80 -25.29 -1.23 1.80
CA TYR A 80 -26.40 -1.23 0.86
C TYR A 80 -26.22 -2.27 -0.25
N CYS A 81 -25.01 -2.39 -0.78
CA CYS A 81 -24.73 -3.18 -1.97
C CYS A 81 -24.64 -4.69 -1.76
N TYR A 82 -24.32 -5.16 -0.55
CA TYR A 82 -24.18 -6.58 -0.26
C TYR A 82 -25.44 -7.17 0.34
N GLU A 83 -25.84 -8.34 -0.11
CA GLU A 83 -26.98 -9.08 0.42
C GLU A 83 -26.59 -10.55 0.61
N ALA A 84 -27.16 -11.20 1.62
CA ALA A 84 -26.91 -12.61 1.92
C ALA A 84 -27.98 -13.49 1.28
N ASN A 85 -27.67 -14.78 1.13
CA ASN A 85 -28.54 -15.79 0.52
C ASN A 85 -28.93 -15.50 -0.94
N LEU A 86 -28.04 -14.89 -1.73
CA LEU A 86 -28.28 -14.79 -3.17
C LEU A 86 -28.15 -16.17 -3.82
N MET A 87 -29.22 -16.60 -4.48
CA MET A 87 -29.23 -17.80 -5.32
C MET A 87 -28.65 -17.45 -6.69
N ASN A 88 -27.87 -18.35 -7.29
CA ASN A 88 -27.17 -18.19 -8.58
C ASN A 88 -25.93 -17.27 -8.58
N THR A 89 -25.35 -16.95 -7.42
CA THR A 89 -24.05 -16.28 -7.32
C THR A 89 -22.97 -17.25 -6.80
N PRO A 90 -21.69 -17.06 -7.17
CA PRO A 90 -20.61 -17.96 -6.75
C PRO A 90 -20.35 -17.95 -5.24
N LEU A 91 -20.85 -16.92 -4.53
CA LEU A 91 -20.86 -16.83 -3.07
C LEU A 91 -22.27 -16.45 -2.61
N LYS A 92 -22.68 -16.96 -1.44
CA LYS A 92 -23.99 -16.64 -0.84
C LYS A 92 -24.08 -15.21 -0.30
N CYS A 93 -22.94 -14.57 -0.01
CA CYS A 93 -22.81 -13.16 0.35
C CYS A 93 -22.19 -12.41 -0.84
N TYR A 94 -23.01 -11.72 -1.63
CA TYR A 94 -22.56 -11.11 -2.89
C TYR A 94 -23.25 -9.79 -3.19
N GLY A 95 -22.70 -9.04 -4.15
CA GLY A 95 -23.26 -7.77 -4.60
C GLY A 95 -24.63 -8.00 -5.25
N LYS A 96 -25.67 -7.32 -4.73
CA LYS A 96 -27.06 -7.45 -5.20
C LYS A 96 -27.24 -7.05 -6.65
N THR A 97 -26.59 -5.97 -7.08
CA THR A 97 -26.76 -5.37 -8.41
C THR A 97 -25.46 -5.37 -9.19
N LYS A 98 -25.56 -5.43 -10.53
CA LYS A 98 -24.41 -5.29 -11.45
C LYS A 98 -23.66 -3.98 -11.17
N VAL A 99 -24.38 -2.88 -10.98
CA VAL A 99 -23.81 -1.55 -10.67
C VAL A 99 -22.97 -1.57 -9.40
N CYS A 100 -23.48 -2.16 -8.31
CA CYS A 100 -22.74 -2.30 -7.05
C CYS A 100 -21.46 -3.12 -7.22
N ARG A 101 -21.49 -4.17 -8.03
CA ARG A 101 -20.32 -4.98 -8.35
C ARG A 101 -19.28 -4.18 -9.14
N HIS A 102 -19.69 -3.46 -10.18
CA HIS A 102 -18.79 -2.60 -10.95
C HIS A 102 -18.15 -1.52 -10.07
N LEU A 103 -18.93 -0.80 -9.26
CA LEU A 103 -18.41 0.22 -8.35
C LEU A 103 -17.41 -0.37 -7.34
N THR A 104 -17.70 -1.55 -6.79
CA THR A 104 -16.82 -2.25 -5.87
C THR A 104 -15.52 -2.69 -6.53
N ASP A 105 -15.62 -3.34 -7.70
CA ASP A 105 -14.46 -3.87 -8.43
C ASP A 105 -13.58 -2.73 -8.96
N LEU A 106 -14.17 -1.62 -9.43
CA LEU A 106 -13.45 -0.41 -9.83
C LEU A 106 -12.75 0.24 -8.63
N SER A 107 -13.46 0.44 -7.51
CA SER A 107 -12.86 1.04 -6.30
C SER A 107 -11.72 0.19 -5.76
N LEU A 108 -11.87 -1.13 -5.74
CA LEU A 108 -10.81 -2.05 -5.34
C LEU A 108 -9.61 -1.96 -6.30
N THR A 109 -9.85 -2.03 -7.60
CA THR A 109 -8.78 -2.08 -8.59
C THR A 109 -8.02 -0.77 -8.66
N PHE A 110 -8.71 0.36 -8.78
CA PHE A 110 -8.09 1.67 -8.96
C PHE A 110 -7.61 2.29 -7.65
N ILE A 111 -8.49 2.39 -6.64
CA ILE A 111 -8.19 3.13 -5.41
C ILE A 111 -7.34 2.27 -4.46
N THR A 112 -7.60 0.96 -4.40
CA THR A 112 -6.94 0.09 -3.41
C THR A 112 -5.69 -0.58 -3.94
N VAL A 113 -5.57 -0.86 -5.23
CA VAL A 113 -4.39 -1.56 -5.79
C VAL A 113 -3.56 -0.65 -6.69
N LEU A 114 -4.12 -0.16 -7.79
CA LEU A 114 -3.35 0.52 -8.84
C LEU A 114 -2.76 1.86 -8.37
N CYS A 115 -3.56 2.71 -7.71
CA CYS A 115 -3.09 3.99 -7.19
C CYS A 115 -1.96 3.84 -6.15
N PRO A 116 -2.13 3.05 -5.07
CA PRO A 116 -1.05 2.87 -4.09
C PRO A 116 0.18 2.20 -4.70
N LEU A 117 0.04 1.23 -5.61
CA LEU A 117 1.18 0.63 -6.32
C LEU A 117 1.95 1.67 -7.13
N PHE A 118 1.26 2.48 -7.92
CA PHE A 118 1.88 3.54 -8.72
C PHE A 118 2.66 4.52 -7.83
N VAL A 119 2.04 4.97 -6.73
CA VAL A 119 2.66 5.88 -5.78
C VAL A 119 3.88 5.23 -5.10
N MET A 120 3.77 3.98 -4.65
CA MET A 120 4.87 3.24 -4.02
C MET A 120 6.06 3.05 -4.97
N ILE A 121 5.82 2.73 -6.25
CA ILE A 121 6.88 2.59 -7.26
C ILE A 121 7.55 3.95 -7.49
N LEU A 122 6.78 5.01 -7.71
CA LEU A 122 7.30 6.34 -7.96
C LEU A 122 8.18 6.83 -6.80
N PHE A 123 7.66 6.84 -5.58
CA PHE A 123 8.42 7.27 -4.40
C PHE A 123 9.53 6.31 -4.01
N GLY A 124 9.37 5.01 -4.28
CA GLY A 124 10.43 4.01 -4.12
C GLY A 124 11.64 4.29 -5.00
N LEU A 125 11.43 4.56 -6.29
CA LEU A 125 12.49 4.92 -7.24
C LEU A 125 13.17 6.24 -6.85
N LEU A 126 12.38 7.25 -6.46
CA LEU A 126 12.92 8.53 -5.99
C LEU A 126 13.77 8.36 -4.72
N THR A 127 13.35 7.50 -3.79
CA THR A 127 14.11 7.18 -2.57
C THR A 127 15.45 6.54 -2.92
N ILE A 128 15.48 5.57 -3.85
CA ILE A 128 16.72 4.94 -4.31
C ILE A 128 17.65 5.95 -4.97
N SER A 129 17.11 6.84 -5.80
CA SER A 129 17.88 7.90 -6.47
C SER A 129 18.53 8.84 -5.44
N ASN A 130 17.76 9.32 -4.46
CA ASN A 130 18.26 10.18 -3.39
C ASN A 130 19.36 9.52 -2.55
N ILE A 131 19.19 8.24 -2.21
CA ILE A 131 20.19 7.49 -1.44
C ILE A 131 21.48 7.31 -2.24
N ARG A 132 21.39 6.96 -3.53
CA ARG A 132 22.57 6.85 -4.40
C ARG A 132 23.30 8.19 -4.49
N GLN A 133 22.57 9.29 -4.64
CA GLN A 133 23.16 10.63 -4.67
C GLN A 133 23.84 11.00 -3.35
N SER A 134 23.21 10.69 -2.21
CA SER A 134 23.78 10.92 -0.88
C SER A 134 25.07 10.11 -0.67
N HIS A 135 25.10 8.85 -1.11
CA HIS A 135 26.30 8.02 -1.03
C HIS A 135 27.46 8.55 -1.88
N ARG A 136 27.19 9.00 -3.11
CA ARG A 136 28.21 9.61 -3.97
C ARG A 136 28.83 10.85 -3.32
N ARG A 137 28.02 11.73 -2.71
CA ARG A 137 28.53 12.93 -2.02
C ARG A 137 29.43 12.59 -0.82
N ILE A 138 29.02 11.61 0.00
CA ILE A 138 29.83 11.19 1.15
C ILE A 138 31.15 10.56 0.70
N GLN A 139 31.15 9.81 -0.40
CA GLN A 139 32.38 9.23 -0.97
C GLN A 139 33.34 10.31 -1.47
N ILE A 140 32.84 11.32 -2.19
CA ILE A 140 33.68 12.44 -2.68
C ILE A 140 34.32 13.19 -1.51
N LEU A 141 33.54 13.56 -0.49
CA LEU A 141 34.06 14.24 0.70
C LEU A 141 35.10 13.40 1.46
N LYS A 142 34.95 12.06 1.48
CA LYS A 142 35.93 11.18 2.11
C LYS A 142 37.24 11.16 1.33
N THR A 143 37.18 11.12 -0.01
CA THR A 143 38.36 11.12 -0.88
C THR A 143 39.11 12.45 -0.80
N GLU A 144 38.43 13.60 -0.87
CA GLU A 144 39.08 14.92 -0.75
C GLU A 144 39.76 15.12 0.62
N ASN A 145 39.13 14.66 1.71
CA ASN A 145 39.76 14.72 3.03
C ASN A 145 40.97 13.76 3.15
N ILE A 146 41.00 12.65 2.41
CA ILE A 146 42.16 11.74 2.41
C ILE A 146 43.35 12.43 1.74
N ASP A 147 43.17 13.05 0.58
CA ASP A 147 44.25 13.75 -0.14
C ASP A 147 44.84 14.92 0.66
N HIS A 148 44.01 15.64 1.44
CA HIS A 148 44.49 16.67 2.36
C HIS A 148 45.14 16.12 3.64
N SER A 149 44.89 14.86 4.02
CA SER A 149 45.40 14.24 5.25
C SER A 149 46.74 13.49 5.10
N VAL A 150 47.23 13.28 3.87
CA VAL A 150 48.55 12.65 3.64
C VAL A 150 49.70 13.44 4.29
N ASN A 151 49.48 14.73 4.61
CA ASN A 151 50.44 15.57 5.35
C ASN A 151 50.15 15.76 6.85
N LYS A 152 49.11 15.14 7.43
CA LYS A 152 48.84 15.23 8.87
C LYS A 152 48.51 13.84 9.43
N SER A 153 49.50 13.28 10.11
CA SER A 153 49.43 12.04 10.87
C SER A 153 48.16 11.93 11.73
N SER A 154 47.51 10.77 11.61
CA SER A 154 46.73 10.09 12.66
C SER A 154 45.69 10.93 13.42
N GLY A 155 44.59 11.26 12.74
CA GLY A 155 43.34 11.67 13.38
C GLY A 155 42.25 10.63 13.14
N LEU A 156 41.96 9.81 14.15
CA LEU A 156 40.86 8.85 14.17
C LEU A 156 39.57 9.55 13.70
N SER A 157 39.06 9.19 12.52
CA SER A 157 37.77 9.67 12.05
C SER A 157 36.68 9.09 12.95
N ASN A 158 36.35 9.84 14.00
CA ASN A 158 35.35 9.51 15.00
C ASN A 158 33.95 9.70 14.39
N GLU A 159 33.62 8.89 13.37
CA GLU A 159 32.23 8.70 12.97
C GLU A 159 31.50 8.11 14.17
N ASN A 160 30.70 8.94 14.86
CA ASN A 160 29.94 8.54 16.04
C ASN A 160 29.26 7.19 15.78
N PRO A 161 29.57 6.12 16.55
CA PRO A 161 29.02 4.78 16.31
C PRO A 161 27.48 4.76 16.29
N GLN A 162 26.84 5.70 17.01
CA GLN A 162 25.40 5.94 16.97
C GLN A 162 24.86 6.36 15.59
N GLN A 163 25.59 7.16 14.81
CA GLN A 163 25.17 7.54 13.45
C GLN A 163 25.30 6.38 12.47
N LYS A 164 26.32 5.52 12.63
CA LYS A 164 26.46 4.27 11.84
C LYS A 164 25.31 3.31 12.10
N LEU A 165 24.93 3.13 13.37
CA LEU A 165 23.81 2.26 13.76
C LEU A 165 22.48 2.78 13.18
N LYS A 166 22.18 4.07 13.31
CA LYS A 166 20.97 4.68 12.71
C LYS A 166 20.90 4.46 11.19
N ARG A 167 22.00 4.68 10.46
CA ARG A 167 22.06 4.44 9.00
C ARG A 167 21.84 2.98 8.62
N LYS A 168 22.34 2.02 9.42
CA LYS A 168 22.12 0.58 9.18
C LYS A 168 20.65 0.21 9.38
N THR A 169 20.03 0.71 10.44
CA THR A 169 18.60 0.50 10.72
C THR A 169 17.73 1.08 9.61
N ASP A 170 17.98 2.31 9.18
CA ASP A 170 17.21 2.95 8.09
C ASP A 170 17.29 2.16 6.78
N ARG A 171 18.49 1.64 6.45
CA ARG A 171 18.67 0.76 5.28
C ARG A 171 17.92 -0.57 5.40
N SER A 172 17.95 -1.19 6.59
CA SER A 172 17.21 -2.43 6.86
C SER A 172 15.71 -2.22 6.71
N LEU A 173 15.21 -1.12 7.28
CA LEU A 173 13.81 -0.70 7.15
C LEU A 173 13.46 -0.50 5.68
N LEU A 174 14.26 0.25 4.91
CA LEU A 174 14.05 0.46 3.48
C LEU A 174 13.96 -0.86 2.71
N ARG A 175 14.93 -1.76 2.92
CA ARG A 175 14.93 -3.09 2.31
C ARG A 175 13.66 -3.87 2.66
N MET A 176 13.18 -3.81 3.90
CA MET A 176 11.92 -4.44 4.30
C MET A 176 10.72 -3.90 3.52
N LEU A 177 10.56 -2.58 3.38
CA LEU A 177 9.43 -2.05 2.58
C LEU A 177 9.58 -2.39 1.09
N PHE A 178 10.79 -2.35 0.54
CA PHE A 178 10.99 -2.68 -0.86
C PHE A 178 10.58 -4.14 -1.16
N VAL A 179 11.01 -5.07 -0.29
CA VAL A 179 10.58 -6.46 -0.35
C VAL A 179 9.08 -6.58 -0.19
N GLN A 180 8.49 -5.85 0.77
CA GLN A 180 7.04 -5.81 0.98
C GLN A 180 6.29 -5.34 -0.28
N VAL A 181 6.75 -4.27 -0.94
CA VAL A 181 6.15 -3.74 -2.18
C VAL A 181 6.23 -4.77 -3.32
N ILE A 182 7.38 -5.45 -3.48
CA ILE A 182 7.54 -6.49 -4.50
C ILE A 182 6.59 -7.65 -4.24
N ILE A 183 6.59 -8.20 -3.02
CA ILE A 183 5.71 -9.32 -2.64
C ILE A 183 4.25 -8.92 -2.84
N LEU A 184 3.88 -7.72 -2.40
CA LEU A 184 2.53 -7.22 -2.53
C LEU A 184 2.13 -7.11 -3.99
N THR A 185 2.98 -6.54 -4.85
CA THR A 185 2.73 -6.44 -6.29
C THR A 185 2.51 -7.82 -6.90
N ILE A 186 3.39 -8.79 -6.61
CA ILE A 186 3.29 -10.15 -7.16
C ILE A 186 2.00 -10.84 -6.70
N LEU A 187 1.56 -10.63 -5.45
CA LEU A 187 0.37 -11.27 -4.89
C LEU A 187 -0.93 -10.57 -5.29
N THR A 188 -0.97 -9.24 -5.40
CA THR A 188 -2.20 -8.49 -5.66
C THR A 188 -2.47 -8.29 -7.14
N LEU A 189 -1.43 -8.20 -7.97
CA LEU A 189 -1.58 -7.91 -9.40
C LEU A 189 -2.33 -9.01 -10.18
N PRO A 190 -2.07 -10.32 -9.97
CA PRO A 190 -2.87 -11.37 -10.61
C PRO A 190 -4.35 -11.32 -10.21
N LEU A 191 -4.63 -11.04 -8.93
CA LEU A 191 -6.00 -10.91 -8.42
C LEU A 191 -6.73 -9.72 -9.07
N SER A 192 -6.05 -8.58 -9.20
CA SER A 192 -6.61 -7.41 -9.89
C SER A 192 -6.86 -7.66 -11.37
N ILE A 193 -5.93 -8.34 -12.07
CA ILE A 193 -6.10 -8.71 -13.48
C ILE A 193 -7.29 -9.64 -13.64
N GLN A 194 -7.41 -10.68 -12.82
CA GLN A 194 -8.54 -11.61 -12.86
C GLN A 194 -9.86 -10.89 -12.65
N LYS A 195 -9.93 -9.98 -11.68
CA LYS A 195 -11.14 -9.19 -11.39
C LYS A 195 -11.50 -8.29 -12.58
N LEU A 196 -10.55 -7.53 -13.09
CA LEU A 196 -10.75 -6.66 -14.25
C LEU A 196 -11.21 -7.47 -15.48
N TYR A 197 -10.57 -8.60 -15.75
CA TYR A 197 -10.95 -9.50 -16.83
C TYR A 197 -12.37 -10.04 -16.64
N SER A 198 -12.76 -10.43 -15.44
CA SER A 198 -14.11 -10.91 -15.16
C SER A 198 -15.17 -9.82 -15.33
N THR A 199 -14.82 -8.57 -15.04
CA THR A 199 -15.71 -7.41 -15.19
C THR A 199 -15.92 -7.08 -16.65
N ILE A 200 -14.85 -7.02 -17.45
CA ILE A 200 -14.89 -6.74 -18.90
C ILE A 200 -15.53 -7.92 -19.66
N SER A 201 -15.16 -9.16 -19.32
CA SER A 201 -15.74 -10.34 -19.97
C SER A 201 -17.22 -10.52 -19.64
N SER A 202 -17.68 -10.09 -18.47
CA SER A 202 -19.11 -10.07 -18.14
C SER A 202 -19.89 -9.01 -18.93
N GLU A 203 -19.23 -7.96 -19.40
CA GLU A 203 -19.80 -6.97 -20.31
C GLU A 203 -19.98 -7.58 -21.72
N ASN A 204 -19.00 -8.37 -22.17
CA ASN A 204 -19.03 -9.06 -23.47
C ASN A 204 -19.99 -10.27 -23.52
N ILE A 205 -20.43 -10.81 -22.38
CA ILE A 205 -21.50 -11.83 -22.29
C ILE A 205 -22.79 -11.15 -21.81
N SER A 206 -23.18 -10.08 -22.50
CA SER A 206 -24.56 -9.62 -22.53
C SER A 206 -25.10 -9.83 -23.94
N PRO A 207 -25.51 -11.07 -24.33
CA PRO A 207 -26.51 -11.17 -25.37
C PRO A 207 -27.79 -10.57 -24.78
N VAL A 208 -28.37 -9.64 -25.54
CA VAL A 208 -29.81 -9.33 -25.62
C VAL A 208 -30.67 -10.19 -24.68
N GLU A 209 -31.27 -9.56 -23.68
CA GLU A 209 -32.59 -9.98 -23.21
C GLU A 209 -33.42 -8.70 -23.02
N ASP A 210 -34.10 -8.36 -24.12
CA ASP A 210 -35.32 -7.57 -24.12
C ASP A 210 -36.42 -8.34 -23.36
N ALA A 211 -37.01 -7.72 -22.34
CA ALA A 211 -38.42 -7.81 -21.95
C ALA A 211 -38.74 -6.75 -20.89
#